data_AF-A0A535AV57-F1
#
_entry.id   AF-A0A535AV57-F1
#
_cell.length_a   1.000
_cell.length_b   1.000
_cell.length_c   1.000
_cell.angle_alpha   90.00
_cell.angle_beta   90.00
_cell.angle_gamma   90.00
#
_symmetry.space_group_name_H-M   'P 1'
#
loop_
_entity.id
_entity.type
_entity.pdbx_description
1 polymer ?
#
loop_
_entity_poly.entity_id
_entity_poly.type
_entity_poly.pdbx_seq_one_letter_code
_entity_poly.pdbx_strand_id
1 'polypeptide(L)'
;MIAVDYFLQNFPQQLVNGLEAGSLYALIALGYTLIYGILEMLNFAHGDVYMVGAFLAAGAAGVFVHNEVAAVPAGLAVALMMVVAMGGAGLLGVGIERVAYRPLRNANR
;
A
#
# COMPACT_ATOMS: atom_id res chain seq x y z
N MET A 1 4.38 2.76 -40.19
CA MET A 1 3.46 1.64 -39.93
C MET A 1 3.78 1.01 -38.57
N ILE A 2 4.96 0.40 -38.41
CA ILE A 2 5.42 -0.22 -37.15
C ILE A 2 5.21 0.63 -35.89
N ALA A 3 5.58 1.92 -35.89
CA ALA A 3 5.42 2.80 -34.71
C ALA A 3 3.96 3.03 -34.26
N VAL A 4 3.01 3.05 -35.20
CA VAL A 4 1.59 3.24 -34.88
C VAL A 4 1.02 1.97 -34.25
N ASP A 5 1.42 0.79 -34.75
CA ASP A 5 1.00 -0.49 -34.19
C ASP A 5 1.54 -0.67 -32.75
N TYR A 6 2.81 -0.27 -32.50
CA TYR A 6 3.37 -0.24 -31.14
C TYR A 6 2.60 0.70 -30.22
N PHE A 7 2.24 1.90 -30.70
CA PHE A 7 1.46 2.84 -29.91
C PHE A 7 0.10 2.24 -29.53
N LEU A 8 -0.64 1.71 -30.52
CA LEU A 8 -1.97 1.15 -30.30
C LEU A 8 -1.96 -0.08 -29.37
N GLN A 9 -0.90 -0.89 -29.41
CA GLN A 9 -0.74 -2.04 -28.50
C GLN A 9 -0.45 -1.61 -27.06
N ASN A 10 0.35 -0.56 -26.86
CA ASN A 10 0.74 -0.11 -25.51
C ASN A 10 -0.26 0.88 -24.89
N PHE A 11 -1.08 1.55 -25.69
CA PHE A 11 -2.02 2.56 -25.22
C PHE A 11 -2.98 2.06 -24.11
N PRO A 12 -3.61 0.87 -24.21
CA PRO A 12 -4.46 0.34 -23.14
C PRO A 12 -3.70 0.09 -21.85
N GLN A 13 -2.47 -0.45 -21.92
CA GLN A 13 -1.64 -0.66 -20.74
C GLN A 13 -1.27 0.67 -20.07
N GLN A 14 -0.96 1.71 -20.84
CA GLN A 14 -0.63 3.01 -20.27
C GLN A 14 -1.84 3.68 -19.61
N LEU A 15 -3.06 3.47 -20.12
CA LEU A 15 -4.27 3.90 -19.44
C LEU A 15 -4.43 3.20 -18.09
N VAL A 16 -4.19 1.89 -18.02
CA VAL A 16 -4.24 1.12 -16.77
C VAL A 16 -3.15 1.60 -15.81
N ASN A 17 -1.92 1.77 -16.26
CA ASN A 17 -0.82 2.29 -15.44
C ASN A 17 -1.13 3.69 -14.89
N GLY A 18 -1.73 4.56 -15.71
CA GLY A 18 -2.15 5.90 -15.31
C GLY A 18 -3.26 5.88 -14.26
N LEU A 19 -4.25 4.99 -14.42
CA LEU A 19 -5.32 4.79 -13.43
C LEU A 19 -4.79 4.19 -12.12
N GLU A 20 -3.87 3.24 -12.19
CA GLU A 20 -3.20 2.66 -11.03
C GLU A 20 -2.48 3.75 -10.23
N ALA A 21 -1.59 4.51 -10.87
CA ALA A 21 -0.85 5.58 -10.21
C ALA A 21 -1.78 6.70 -9.69
N GLY A 22 -2.76 7.11 -10.49
CA GLY A 22 -3.72 8.13 -10.11
C GLY A 22 -4.60 7.71 -8.93
N SER A 23 -5.09 6.47 -8.93
CA SER A 23 -5.90 5.94 -7.83
C SER A 23 -5.08 5.82 -6.54
N LEU A 24 -3.82 5.41 -6.65
CA LEU A 24 -2.90 5.34 -5.52
C LEU A 24 -2.69 6.73 -4.91
N TYR A 25 -2.39 7.75 -5.71
CA TYR A 25 -2.24 9.13 -5.21
C TYR A 25 -3.54 9.70 -4.64
N ALA A 26 -4.69 9.41 -5.27
CA ALA A 26 -6.00 9.83 -4.76
C ALA A 26 -6.30 9.18 -3.39
N LEU A 27 -5.99 7.89 -3.23
CA LEU A 27 -6.15 7.18 -1.97
C LEU A 27 -5.21 7.68 -0.88
N ILE A 28 -3.95 7.98 -1.21
CA ILE A 28 -3.00 8.60 -0.27
C ILE A 28 -3.53 9.95 0.20
N ALA A 29 -3.98 10.80 -0.73
CA ALA A 29 -4.54 12.11 -0.39
C ALA A 29 -5.78 11.97 0.52
N LEU A 30 -6.68 11.05 0.21
CA LEU A 30 -7.84 10.71 1.05
C LEU A 30 -7.42 10.21 2.44
N GLY A 31 -6.41 9.35 2.53
CA GLY A 31 -5.89 8.85 3.80
C GLY A 31 -5.35 9.97 4.70
N TYR A 32 -4.58 10.90 4.14
CA TYR A 32 -4.06 12.05 4.87
C TYR A 32 -5.18 13.00 5.34
N THR A 33 -6.18 13.29 4.50
CA THR A 33 -7.30 14.15 4.90
C THR A 33 -8.16 13.52 5.99
N LEU A 34 -8.37 12.21 5.96
CA LEU A 34 -9.11 11.49 7.00
C LEU A 34 -8.37 11.46 8.35
N ILE A 35 -7.05 11.19 8.33
CA ILE A 35 -6.23 11.17 9.56
C ILE A 35 -6.22 12.55 10.21
N TYR A 36 -5.91 13.60 9.44
CA TYR A 36 -5.89 14.96 9.96
C TYR A 36 -7.28 15.44 10.38
N GLY A 37 -8.33 15.07 9.64
CA GLY A 37 -9.71 15.45 9.95
C GLY A 37 -10.25 14.89 11.26
N ILE A 38 -9.70 13.78 11.77
CA ILE A 38 -10.12 13.16 13.03
C ILE A 38 -9.15 13.49 14.17
N LEU A 39 -7.84 13.41 13.92
CA LEU A 39 -6.83 13.53 14.97
C LEU A 39 -6.30 14.96 15.13
N GLU A 40 -6.53 15.86 14.16
CA GLU A 40 -5.97 17.23 14.10
C GLU A 40 -4.44 17.30 14.26
N MET A 41 -3.76 16.15 14.14
CA MET A 41 -2.31 16.00 14.26
C MET A 41 -1.75 15.52 12.92
N LEU A 42 -0.65 16.15 12.48
CA LEU A 42 0.04 15.74 11.27
C LEU A 42 0.74 14.39 11.49
N ASN A 43 0.40 13.39 10.68
CA ASN A 43 1.02 12.06 10.74
C ASN A 43 2.23 11.96 9.80
N PHE A 44 3.44 12.07 10.35
CA PHE A 44 4.68 11.89 9.61
C PHE A 44 5.03 10.42 9.33
N ALA A 45 4.47 9.49 10.08
CA ALA A 45 4.72 8.06 9.92
C ALA A 45 3.93 7.42 8.76
N HIS A 46 3.01 8.15 8.12
CA HIS A 46 2.16 7.59 7.07
C HIS A 46 2.97 7.05 5.88
N GLY A 47 4.04 7.75 5.47
CA GLY A 47 4.96 7.27 4.44
C GLY A 47 5.75 6.04 4.87
N ASP A 48 6.18 5.99 6.13
CA ASP A 48 6.90 4.84 6.68
C ASP A 48 6.01 3.59 6.78
N VAL A 49 4.76 3.76 7.21
CA VAL A 49 3.77 2.67 7.27
C VAL A 49 3.47 2.14 5.87
N TYR A 50 3.34 3.03 4.88
CA TYR A 50 3.20 2.64 3.47
C TYR A 50 4.40 1.81 2.99
N MET A 51 5.63 2.26 3.28
CA MET A 51 6.85 1.54 2.93
C MET A 51 6.90 0.14 3.57
N VAL A 52 6.55 0.01 4.85
CA VAL A 52 6.53 -1.30 5.50
C VAL A 52 5.52 -2.23 4.82
N GLY A 53 4.33 -1.75 4.49
CA GLY A 53 3.35 -2.52 3.71
C GLY A 53 3.91 -3.02 2.37
N ALA A 54 4.61 -2.15 1.64
CA ALA A 54 5.25 -2.49 0.37
C ALA A 54 6.36 -3.55 0.53
N PHE A 55 7.22 -3.42 1.54
CA PHE A 55 8.27 -4.40 1.81
C PHE A 55 7.71 -5.74 2.29
N LEU A 56 6.62 -5.75 3.06
CA LEU A 56 5.93 -6.98 3.45
C LEU A 56 5.32 -7.70 2.25
N ALA A 57 4.69 -6.97 1.33
CA ALA A 57 4.24 -7.54 0.06
C ALA A 57 5.41 -8.08 -0.78
N ALA A 58 6.54 -7.35 -0.85
CA ALA A 58 7.72 -7.78 -1.59
C ALA A 58 8.34 -9.06 -0.99
N GLY A 59 8.44 -9.14 0.34
CA GLY A 59 8.88 -10.35 1.04
C GLY A 59 7.94 -11.53 0.79
N ALA A 60 6.63 -11.30 0.83
CA ALA A 60 5.62 -12.31 0.50
C ALA A 60 5.73 -12.76 -0.98
N ALA A 61 6.01 -11.86 -1.92
CA ALA A 61 6.27 -12.19 -3.31
C ALA A 61 7.52 -13.07 -3.46
N GLY A 62 8.56 -12.80 -2.66
CA GLY A 62 9.74 -13.66 -2.56
C GLY A 62 9.35 -15.09 -2.21
N VAL A 63 8.47 -15.29 -1.23
CA VAL A 63 8.05 -16.62 -0.75
C VAL A 63 7.07 -17.33 -1.71
N PHE A 64 6.05 -16.62 -2.19
CA PHE A 64 4.93 -17.23 -2.93
C PHE A 64 5.11 -17.25 -4.46
N VAL A 65 5.99 -16.41 -4.99
CA VAL A 65 6.20 -16.26 -6.44
C VAL A 65 7.60 -16.72 -6.86
N HIS A 66 8.63 -16.38 -6.08
CA HIS A 66 10.03 -16.59 -6.48
C HIS A 66 10.70 -17.82 -5.87
N ASN A 67 10.17 -18.38 -4.77
CA ASN A 67 10.72 -19.58 -4.13
C ASN A 67 9.85 -20.81 -4.43
N GLU A 68 10.48 -21.99 -4.62
CA GLU A 68 9.81 -23.28 -4.86
C GLU A 68 9.03 -23.83 -3.65
N VAL A 69 8.99 -23.10 -2.53
CA VAL A 69 8.37 -23.53 -1.27
C VAL A 69 6.86 -23.72 -1.43
N ALA A 70 6.21 -22.95 -2.29
CA ALA A 70 4.82 -23.15 -2.67
C ALA A 70 4.57 -22.57 -4.07
N ALA A 71 4.37 -23.43 -5.06
CA ALA A 71 3.84 -23.01 -6.36
C ALA A 71 2.34 -22.65 -6.18
N VAL A 72 2.08 -21.43 -5.72
CA VAL A 72 0.72 -20.92 -5.51
C VAL A 72 0.20 -20.36 -6.83
N PRO A 73 -1.06 -20.64 -7.23
CA PRO A 73 -1.66 -19.99 -8.39
C PRO A 73 -1.55 -18.47 -8.29
N ALA A 74 -1.21 -17.79 -9.38
CA ALA A 74 -0.88 -16.36 -9.38
C ALA A 74 -1.94 -15.48 -8.69
N GLY A 75 -3.24 -15.76 -8.91
CA GLY A 75 -4.32 -15.02 -8.26
C GLY A 75 -4.35 -15.18 -6.74
N LEU A 76 -4.07 -16.39 -6.24
CA LEU A 76 -4.00 -16.66 -4.80
C LEU A 76 -2.72 -16.08 -4.18
N ALA A 77 -1.59 -16.09 -4.90
CA ALA A 77 -0.36 -15.45 -4.45
C ALA A 77 -0.55 -13.95 -4.23
N VAL A 78 -1.20 -13.25 -5.18
CA VAL A 78 -1.52 -11.82 -5.06
C VAL A 78 -2.45 -11.56 -3.87
N ALA A 79 -3.48 -12.38 -3.69
CA ALA A 79 -4.39 -12.24 -2.54
C ALA A 79 -3.66 -12.41 -1.20
N LEU A 80 -2.76 -13.40 -1.08
CA LEU A 80 -1.94 -13.61 0.11
C LEU A 80 -0.98 -12.45 0.36
N MET A 81 -0.32 -11.92 -0.67
CA MET A 81 0.52 -10.73 -0.57
C MET A 81 -0.26 -9.52 -0.03
N MET A 82 -1.48 -9.29 -0.54
CA MET A 82 -2.35 -8.23 -0.05
C MET A 82 -2.71 -8.43 1.42
N VAL A 83 -3.09 -9.64 1.83
CA VAL A 83 -3.42 -9.94 3.23
C VAL A 83 -2.22 -9.69 4.15
N VAL A 84 -1.02 -10.12 3.76
CA VAL A 84 0.21 -9.90 4.53
C VAL A 84 0.52 -8.41 4.66
N ALA A 85 0.45 -7.65 3.56
CA ALA A 85 0.73 -6.22 3.58
C ALA A 85 -0.32 -5.44 4.38
N MET A 86 -1.61 -5.68 4.15
CA MET A 86 -2.70 -5.02 4.88
C MET A 86 -2.69 -5.37 6.36
N GLY A 87 -2.47 -6.65 6.69
CA GLY A 87 -2.37 -7.12 8.07
C GLY A 87 -1.19 -6.48 8.78
N GLY A 88 -0.01 -6.48 8.18
CA GLY A 88 1.18 -5.88 8.78
C GLY A 88 1.08 -4.36 8.94
N ALA A 89 0.65 -3.64 7.90
CA ALA A 89 0.46 -2.19 7.98
C ALA A 89 -0.63 -1.82 9.00
N GLY A 90 -1.73 -2.57 9.06
CA GLY A 90 -2.80 -2.38 10.04
C GLY A 90 -2.33 -2.60 11.48
N LEU A 91 -1.58 -3.68 11.72
CA LEU A 91 -1.01 -3.96 13.04
C LEU A 91 -0.02 -2.88 13.48
N LEU A 92 0.81 -2.37 12.56
CA LEU A 92 1.69 -1.24 12.83
C LEU A 92 0.91 0.04 13.13
N GLY A 93 -0.13 0.34 12.37
CA GLY A 93 -1.01 1.48 12.62
C GLY A 93 -1.63 1.44 14.02
N VAL A 94 -2.12 0.28 14.44
CA VAL A 94 -2.64 0.05 15.80
C VAL A 94 -1.53 0.23 16.85
N GLY A 95 -0.32 -0.24 16.57
CA GLY A 95 0.85 -0.02 17.44
C GLY A 95 1.17 1.46 17.62
N ILE A 96 1.22 2.23 16.52
CA ILE A 96 1.47 3.67 16.52
C ILE A 96 0.38 4.40 17.29
N GLU A 97 -0.89 4.04 17.08
CA GLU A 97 -2.00 4.64 17.83
C GLU A 97 -1.82 4.42 19.33
N ARG A 98 -1.53 3.19 19.76
CA ARG A 98 -1.43 2.84 21.18
C ARG A 98 -0.23 3.46 21.87
N VAL A 99 0.92 3.54 21.18
CA VAL A 99 2.18 3.98 21.79
C VAL A 99 2.40 5.49 21.65
N ALA A 100 2.03 6.08 20.51
CA ALA A 100 2.27 7.50 20.25
C ALA A 100 1.00 8.34 20.47
N TYR A 101 -0.07 8.07 19.71
CA TYR A 101 -1.24 8.97 19.67
C TYR A 101 -2.08 8.93 20.95
N ARG A 102 -2.32 7.74 21.52
CA ARG A 102 -3.17 7.58 22.71
C ARG A 102 -2.58 8.25 23.96
N PRO A 103 -1.26 8.16 24.24
CA PRO A 103 -0.65 8.92 25.34
C PRO A 103 -0.64 10.42 25.09
N LEU A 104 -0.34 10.88 23.86
CA LEU A 104 -0.33 12.31 23.52
C LEU A 104 -1.71 12.97 23.73
N ARG A 105 -2.79 12.28 23.37
CA ARG A 105 -4.15 12.77 23.62
C ARG A 105 -4.49 12.89 25.11
N ASN A 106 -3.90 12.03 25.94
CA ASN A 106 -4.16 12.02 27.37
C ASN A 106 -3.24 12.96 28.16
N ALA A 107 -2.10 13.36 27.59
CA ALA A 107 -1.11 14.23 28.25
C ALA A 107 -1.50 15.72 28.23
N ASN A 108 -2.36 16.15 27.30
CA ASN A 108 -2.82 17.54 27.18
C ASN A 108 -4.13 17.82 27.94
N ARG A 109 -4.25 17.29 29.17
CA ARG A 109 -5.16 17.82 30.19
C ARG A 109 -4.37 18.50 31.29
#